data_AF-A0A7W6BTE0-F1
#
_entry.id   AF-A0A7W6BTE0-F1
#
_cell.length_a   1.000
_cell.length_b   1.000
_cell.length_c   1.000
_cell.angle_alpha   90.00
_cell.angle_beta   90.00
_cell.angle_gamma   90.00
#
_symmetry.space_group_name_H-M   'P 1'
#
loop_
_entity.id
_entity.type
_entity.pdbx_description
1 polymer ?
#
loop_
_entity_poly.entity_id
_entity_poly.type
_entity_poly.pdbx_seq_one_letter_code
_entity_poly.pdbx_strand_id
1 'polypeptide(L)'
;MVALWPIGIEGETELEKATVYAAFKNDREPLIGILLDPNYELSFTDRVHLAQYLRGDYRNTPGRRPAHRKSYMEVIGSRTPAQLAADDVRLSMEHRRERGRSPHRWRKRCIVLYAKKRGANPDTVEGHLKRSEKDRAHRKRPRPNK
;
A
#
# COMPACT_ATOMS: atom_id res chain seq x y z
N MET A 1 27.24 -20.20 -12.54
CA MET A 1 27.38 -21.05 -11.32
C MET A 1 26.03 -21.15 -10.65
N VAL A 2 25.55 -22.34 -10.29
CA VAL A 2 24.28 -22.47 -9.53
C VAL A 2 24.58 -22.18 -8.06
N ALA A 3 24.04 -21.07 -7.53
CA ALA A 3 24.21 -20.73 -6.13
C ALA A 3 23.36 -21.69 -5.27
N LEU A 4 24.00 -22.43 -4.36
CA LEU A 4 23.32 -23.27 -3.38
C LEU A 4 22.80 -22.37 -2.25
N TRP A 5 21.51 -22.02 -2.33
CA TRP A 5 20.86 -21.18 -1.33
C TRP A 5 20.58 -21.95 -0.02
N PRO A 6 20.80 -21.33 1.15
CA PRO A 6 20.33 -21.85 2.42
C PRO A 6 18.82 -22.16 2.39
N ILE A 7 18.43 -23.27 3.03
CA ILE A 7 17.04 -23.72 3.13
C ILE A 7 16.19 -22.62 3.77
N GLY A 8 15.12 -22.18 3.08
CA GLY A 8 14.16 -21.17 3.57
C GLY A 8 14.26 -19.78 2.93
N ILE A 9 15.11 -19.58 1.91
CA ILE A 9 15.12 -18.36 1.10
C ILE A 9 14.14 -18.54 -0.06
N GLU A 10 12.95 -17.98 0.10
CA GLU A 10 11.93 -17.95 -0.95
C GLU A 10 12.25 -16.84 -1.96
N GLY A 11 11.98 -17.09 -3.24
CA GLY A 11 12.20 -16.16 -4.36
C GLY A 11 12.03 -16.87 -5.70
N GLU A 12 11.39 -16.22 -6.67
CA GLU A 12 11.14 -16.74 -8.01
C GLU A 12 12.41 -16.71 -8.87
N THR A 13 13.29 -15.72 -8.65
CA THR A 13 14.56 -15.57 -9.38
C THR A 13 15.78 -15.72 -8.48
N GLU A 14 16.93 -16.06 -9.07
CA GLU A 14 18.21 -16.15 -8.36
C GLU A 14 18.63 -14.79 -7.79
N LEU A 15 18.38 -13.68 -8.51
CA LEU A 15 18.62 -12.33 -8.00
C LEU A 15 17.68 -11.98 -6.84
N GLU A 16 16.42 -12.41 -6.89
CA GLU A 16 15.49 -12.21 -5.78
C GLU A 16 15.98 -12.93 -4.51
N LYS A 17 16.41 -14.19 -4.63
CA LYS A 17 17.00 -14.93 -3.51
C LYS A 17 18.26 -14.25 -2.98
N ALA A 18 19.11 -13.74 -3.86
CA ALA A 18 20.33 -13.02 -3.49
C ALA A 18 20.07 -11.69 -2.78
N THR A 19 19.09 -10.91 -3.25
CA THR A 19 18.67 -9.65 -2.62
C THR A 19 18.03 -9.92 -1.25
N VAL A 20 17.26 -10.99 -1.10
CA VAL A 20 16.72 -11.45 0.19
C VAL A 20 17.86 -11.83 1.13
N TYR A 21 18.77 -12.68 0.68
CA TYR A 21 19.92 -13.10 1.48
C TYR A 21 20.74 -11.90 1.95
N ALA A 22 21.03 -10.97 1.05
CA ALA A 22 21.78 -9.76 1.36
C ALA A 22 21.04 -8.82 2.34
N ALA A 23 19.71 -8.81 2.33
CA ALA A 23 18.91 -8.02 3.26
C ALA A 23 18.84 -8.66 4.66
N PHE A 24 18.71 -9.97 4.75
CA PHE A 24 18.53 -10.69 6.03
C PHE A 24 19.85 -11.05 6.72
N LYS A 25 20.86 -11.45 5.96
CA LYS A 25 22.18 -11.88 6.48
C LYS A 25 23.23 -10.78 6.42
N ASN A 26 22.90 -9.63 5.82
CA ASN A 26 23.81 -8.51 5.62
C ASN A 26 25.08 -8.91 4.83
N ASP A 27 24.96 -9.92 3.96
CA ASP A 27 26.03 -10.44 3.13
C ASP A 27 25.67 -10.24 1.65
N ARG A 28 26.44 -9.38 0.98
CA ARG A 28 26.18 -8.93 -0.39
C ARG A 28 26.90 -9.76 -1.45
N GLU A 29 27.81 -10.65 -1.05
CA GLU A 29 28.64 -11.41 -1.98
C GLU A 29 27.82 -12.20 -3.02
N PRO A 30 26.72 -12.89 -2.65
CA PRO A 30 25.92 -13.62 -3.64
C PRO A 30 25.22 -12.71 -4.64
N LEU A 31 24.79 -11.52 -4.20
CA LEU A 31 24.15 -10.53 -5.06
C LEU A 31 25.16 -9.92 -6.03
N ILE A 32 26.36 -9.61 -5.55
CA ILE A 32 27.46 -9.09 -6.36
C ILE A 32 27.87 -10.14 -7.40
N GLY A 33 27.99 -11.41 -7.00
CA GLY A 33 28.34 -12.50 -7.91
C GLY A 33 27.37 -12.66 -9.08
N ILE A 34 26.06 -12.53 -8.83
CA ILE A 34 25.04 -12.59 -9.90
C ILE A 34 25.12 -11.36 -10.81
N LEU A 35 25.29 -10.16 -10.25
CA LEU A 35 25.36 -8.93 -11.03
C LEU A 35 26.63 -8.82 -11.88
N LEU A 36 27.71 -9.49 -11.48
CA LEU A 36 28.96 -9.57 -12.23
C LEU A 36 29.01 -10.75 -13.22
N ASP A 37 28.04 -11.67 -13.19
CA ASP A 37 27.99 -12.77 -14.16
C ASP A 37 27.54 -12.21 -15.53
N PRO A 38 28.41 -12.25 -16.57
CA PRO A 38 28.07 -11.73 -17.89
C PRO A 38 26.94 -12.49 -18.58
N ASN A 39 26.58 -13.68 -18.09
CA ASN A 39 25.51 -14.51 -18.63
C ASN A 39 24.17 -14.29 -17.91
N TYR A 40 24.14 -13.44 -16.87
CA TYR A 40 22.91 -13.16 -16.14
C TYR A 40 22.17 -11.95 -16.73
N GLU A 41 21.07 -12.21 -17.42
CA GLU A 41 20.21 -11.16 -17.95
C GLU A 41 19.24 -10.63 -16.90
N LEU A 42 19.36 -9.34 -16.59
CA LEU A 42 18.46 -8.63 -15.67
C LEU A 42 17.06 -8.51 -16.26
N SER A 43 16.15 -9.38 -15.81
CA SER A 43 14.73 -9.30 -16.09
C SER A 43 14.10 -8.02 -15.52
N PHE A 44 12.88 -7.68 -15.97
CA PHE A 44 12.15 -6.54 -15.42
C PHE A 44 11.91 -6.68 -13.90
N THR A 45 11.53 -7.89 -13.47
CA THR A 45 11.31 -8.24 -12.07
C THR A 45 12.58 -8.03 -11.26
N ASP A 46 13.71 -8.55 -11.72
CA ASP A 46 15.01 -8.41 -11.06
C ASP A 46 15.43 -6.94 -10.85
N ARG A 47 15.20 -6.08 -11.85
CA ARG A 47 15.47 -4.64 -11.74
C ARG A 47 14.63 -3.98 -10.65
N VAL A 48 13.37 -4.39 -10.51
CA VAL A 48 12.47 -3.88 -9.47
C VAL A 48 12.96 -4.32 -8.08
N HIS A 49 13.33 -5.59 -7.90
CA HIS A 49 13.86 -6.09 -6.63
C HIS A 49 15.19 -5.43 -6.26
N LEU A 50 16.10 -5.28 -7.22
CA LEU A 50 17.37 -4.57 -7.01
C LEU A 50 17.15 -3.11 -6.62
N ALA A 51 16.24 -2.40 -7.28
CA ALA A 51 15.91 -1.01 -6.95
C ALA A 51 15.32 -0.88 -5.54
N GLN A 52 14.49 -1.82 -5.11
CA GLN A 52 13.94 -1.86 -3.74
C GLN A 52 15.03 -2.17 -2.70
N TYR A 53 15.95 -3.09 -3.02
CA TYR A 53 17.11 -3.40 -2.18
C TYR A 53 18.00 -2.17 -1.97
N LEU A 54 18.36 -1.46 -3.04
CA LEU A 54 19.19 -0.26 -2.97
C LEU A 54 18.52 0.90 -2.21
N ARG A 55 17.19 0.97 -2.23
CA ARG A 55 16.41 1.96 -1.45
C ARG A 55 16.29 1.60 0.03
N GLY A 56 16.68 0.39 0.44
CA GLY A 56 16.50 -0.08 1.81
C GLY A 56 15.08 -0.52 2.15
N ASP A 57 14.20 -0.64 1.16
CA ASP A 57 12.78 -0.99 1.32
C ASP A 57 12.55 -2.52 1.45
N TYR A 58 13.63 -3.32 1.38
CA TYR A 58 13.61 -4.78 1.24
C TYR A 58 13.45 -5.56 2.56
N ARG A 59 12.83 -4.96 3.58
CA ARG A 59 12.57 -5.60 4.90
C ARG A 59 11.43 -6.64 4.88
N ASN A 60 10.80 -6.90 3.73
CA ASN A 60 9.74 -7.89 3.60
C ASN A 60 10.21 -9.08 2.76
N THR A 61 10.07 -10.28 3.33
CA THR A 61 10.22 -11.56 2.62
C THR A 61 9.31 -11.60 1.38
N PRO A 62 9.78 -12.10 0.23
CA PRO A 62 8.94 -12.27 -0.95
C PRO A 62 7.73 -13.17 -0.64
N GLY A 63 6.60 -12.91 -1.29
CA GLY A 63 5.32 -13.58 -1.01
C GLY A 63 4.47 -12.94 0.10
N ARG A 64 5.04 -12.16 1.04
CA ARG A 64 4.24 -11.31 1.93
C ARG A 64 3.92 -10.00 1.23
N ARG A 65 2.66 -9.85 0.77
CA ARG A 65 2.09 -8.53 0.44
C ARG A 65 2.49 -7.58 1.57
N PRO A 66 3.16 -6.44 1.29
CA PRO A 66 3.54 -5.51 2.33
C PRO A 66 2.27 -5.13 3.09
N ALA A 67 2.18 -5.55 4.36
CA ALA A 67 1.03 -5.26 5.23
C ALA A 67 0.74 -3.75 5.30
N HIS A 68 1.77 -2.95 4.99
CA HIS A 68 1.65 -1.54 4.71
C HIS A 68 2.41 -1.19 3.43
N ARG A 69 1.79 -1.39 2.26
CA ARG A 69 2.08 -0.49 1.14
C ARG A 69 1.55 0.88 1.55
N LYS A 70 2.36 1.65 2.29
CA LYS A 70 2.24 3.11 2.26
C LYS A 70 2.51 3.47 0.82
N SER A 71 1.43 3.67 0.04
CA SER A 71 1.58 4.04 -1.36
C SER A 71 2.46 5.28 -1.41
N TYR A 72 3.21 5.48 -2.49
CA TYR A 72 4.03 6.68 -2.73
C TYR A 72 3.29 8.02 -2.45
N MET A 73 1.94 8.01 -2.41
CA MET A 73 1.08 9.11 -1.96
C MET A 73 1.15 9.46 -0.46
N GLU A 74 1.62 8.56 0.42
CA GLU A 74 1.76 8.84 1.86
C GLU A 74 3.06 9.58 2.21
N VAL A 75 3.99 9.71 1.24
CA VAL A 75 5.32 10.27 1.47
C VAL A 75 5.35 11.81 1.39
N ILE A 76 4.32 12.47 0.83
CA ILE A 76 4.33 13.93 0.68
C ILE A 76 2.94 14.53 0.93
N GLY A 77 2.50 14.59 2.19
CA GLY A 77 1.55 15.58 2.76
C GLY A 77 0.25 15.96 2.02
N SER A 78 -0.10 15.32 0.91
CA SER A 78 -1.14 15.72 -0.02
C SER A 78 -2.25 14.68 0.03
N ARG A 79 -3.44 15.11 0.43
CA ARG A 79 -4.62 14.25 0.47
C ARG A 79 -4.86 13.70 -0.94
N THR A 80 -5.08 12.39 -1.05
CA THR A 80 -5.38 11.80 -2.35
C THR A 80 -6.71 12.34 -2.89
N PRO A 81 -6.93 12.34 -4.22
CA PRO A 81 -8.20 12.79 -4.79
C PRO A 81 -9.42 12.02 -4.23
N ALA A 82 -9.23 10.75 -3.88
CA ALA A 82 -10.26 9.93 -3.23
C ALA A 82 -10.53 10.35 -1.77
N GLN A 83 -9.50 10.77 -1.03
CA GLN A 83 -9.68 11.32 0.33
C GLN A 83 -10.38 12.68 0.29
N LEU A 84 -10.02 13.55 -0.65
CA LEU A 84 -10.69 14.84 -0.85
C LEU A 84 -12.16 14.65 -1.24
N ALA A 85 -12.45 13.73 -2.18
CA ALA A 85 -13.82 13.40 -2.53
C ALA A 85 -14.61 12.82 -1.34
N ALA A 86 -13.97 12.01 -0.49
CA ALA A 86 -14.61 11.49 0.72
C ALA A 86 -14.97 12.61 1.72
N ASP A 87 -14.12 13.62 1.86
CA ASP A 87 -14.40 14.80 2.69
C ASP A 87 -15.57 15.63 2.13
N ASP A 88 -15.60 15.87 0.81
CA ASP A 88 -16.70 16.57 0.14
C ASP A 88 -18.04 15.82 0.35
N VAL A 89 -18.03 14.48 0.29
CA VAL A 89 -19.20 13.65 0.60
C VAL A 89 -19.62 13.80 2.07
N ARG A 90 -18.68 13.82 3.02
CA ARG A 90 -18.99 13.98 4.45
C ARG A 90 -19.69 15.31 4.72
N LEU A 91 -19.16 16.41 4.20
CA LEU A 91 -19.75 17.74 4.36
C LEU A 91 -21.18 17.80 3.80
N SER A 92 -21.41 17.23 2.61
CA SER A 92 -22.75 17.17 2.01
C SER A 92 -23.75 16.37 2.87
N MET A 93 -23.27 15.32 3.53
CA MET A 93 -24.07 14.44 4.36
C MET A 93 -24.38 15.06 5.73
N GLU A 94 -23.42 15.76 6.34
CA GLU A 94 -23.62 16.52 7.57
C GLU A 94 -24.64 17.64 7.35
N HIS A 95 -24.48 18.44 6.29
CA HIS A 95 -25.45 19.49 5.91
C HIS A 95 -26.88 18.96 5.72
N ARG A 96 -27.04 17.74 5.20
CA ARG A 96 -28.36 17.11 5.07
C ARG A 96 -28.94 16.62 6.38
N ARG A 97 -28.11 16.08 7.27
CA ARG A 97 -28.53 15.64 8.61
C ARG A 97 -29.02 16.82 9.43
N GLU A 98 -28.32 17.95 9.37
CA GLU A 98 -28.74 19.21 10.00
C GLU A 98 -30.10 19.69 9.49
N ARG A 99 -30.43 19.42 8.23
CA ARG A 99 -31.74 19.73 7.61
C ARG A 99 -32.78 18.61 7.76
N GLY A 100 -32.53 17.59 8.58
CA GLY A 100 -33.47 16.48 8.82
C GLY A 100 -33.73 15.57 7.61
N ARG A 101 -32.87 15.61 6.57
CA ARG A 101 -33.07 14.85 5.33
C ARG A 101 -32.32 13.51 5.37
N SER A 102 -32.98 12.42 4.98
CA SER A 102 -32.38 11.08 4.96
C SER A 102 -31.13 11.03 4.07
N PRO A 103 -29.96 10.62 4.62
CA PRO A 103 -28.70 10.61 3.90
C PRO A 103 -28.49 9.38 3.00
N HIS A 104 -29.26 8.30 3.15
CA HIS A 104 -28.88 7.00 2.58
C HIS A 104 -28.83 6.98 1.04
N ARG A 105 -29.88 7.48 0.38
CA ARG A 105 -29.93 7.55 -1.10
C ARG A 105 -29.02 8.66 -1.64
N TRP A 106 -28.76 9.68 -0.83
CA TRP A 106 -27.90 10.81 -1.16
C TRP A 106 -26.41 10.42 -1.16
N ARG A 107 -25.99 9.57 -0.21
CA ARG A 107 -24.61 9.10 -0.08
C ARG A 107 -24.04 8.53 -1.37
N LYS A 108 -24.73 7.56 -1.98
CA LYS A 108 -24.30 6.92 -3.23
C LYS A 108 -24.18 7.94 -4.37
N ARG A 109 -25.14 8.86 -4.48
CA ARG A 109 -25.14 9.91 -5.49
C ARG A 109 -23.96 10.88 -5.31
N CYS A 110 -23.67 11.30 -4.08
CA CYS A 110 -22.54 12.15 -3.76
C CYS A 110 -21.20 11.47 -4.03
N ILE A 111 -21.05 10.19 -3.69
CA ILE A 111 -19.83 9.43 -3.97
C ILE A 111 -19.51 9.48 -5.46
N VAL A 112 -20.48 9.16 -6.32
CA VAL A 112 -20.28 9.21 -7.78
C VAL A 112 -19.97 10.64 -8.27
N LEU A 113 -20.70 11.65 -7.78
CA LEU A 113 -20.51 13.05 -8.19
C LEU A 113 -19.13 13.59 -7.81
N TYR A 114 -18.72 13.44 -6.55
CA TYR A 114 -17.45 13.97 -6.06
C TYR A 114 -16.25 13.14 -6.53
N ALA A 115 -16.42 11.83 -6.70
CA ALA A 115 -15.40 10.98 -7.32
C ALA A 115 -15.13 11.45 -8.77
N LYS A 116 -16.18 11.65 -9.58
CA LYS A 116 -16.05 12.18 -10.94
C LYS A 116 -15.41 13.57 -10.96
N LYS A 117 -15.82 14.47 -10.06
CA LYS A 117 -15.28 15.84 -9.97
C LYS A 117 -13.78 15.86 -9.61
N ARG A 118 -13.31 14.89 -8.84
CA ARG A 118 -11.91 14.82 -8.37
C ARG A 118 -11.05 13.83 -9.16
N GLY A 119 -11.60 13.14 -10.16
CA GLY A 119 -10.85 12.10 -10.91
C GLY A 119 -10.51 10.87 -10.06
N ALA A 120 -11.37 10.52 -9.10
CA ALA A 120 -11.19 9.36 -8.23
C ALA A 120 -12.14 8.21 -8.60
N ASN A 121 -11.76 6.99 -8.24
CA ASN A 121 -12.66 5.83 -8.36
C ASN A 121 -13.72 5.86 -7.22
N PRO A 122 -15.02 5.78 -7.53
CA PRO A 122 -16.11 5.72 -6.54
C PRO A 122 -15.92 4.65 -5.44
N ASP A 123 -15.39 3.48 -5.79
CA ASP A 123 -15.18 2.39 -4.83
C ASP A 123 -14.09 2.74 -3.81
N THR A 124 -13.07 3.47 -4.26
CA THR A 124 -11.99 3.95 -3.39
C THR A 124 -12.52 5.01 -2.41
N VAL A 125 -13.40 5.91 -2.87
CA VAL A 125 -14.07 6.90 -2.02
C VAL A 125 -14.96 6.21 -0.99
N GLU A 126 -15.72 5.20 -1.38
CA GLU A 126 -16.55 4.41 -0.47
C GLU A 126 -15.70 3.69 0.59
N GLY A 127 -14.56 3.13 0.19
CA GLY A 127 -13.58 2.51 1.10
C GLY A 127 -13.06 3.48 2.16
N HIS A 128 -12.73 4.72 1.77
CA HIS A 128 -12.29 5.76 2.71
C HIS A 128 -13.40 6.17 3.69
N LEU A 129 -14.66 6.25 3.23
CA LEU A 129 -15.80 6.54 4.10
C LEU A 129 -16.01 5.43 5.14
N LYS A 130 -16.04 4.15 4.72
CA LYS A 130 -16.21 3.00 5.62
C LYS A 130 -15.08 2.91 6.65
N ARG A 131 -13.83 3.13 6.23
CA ARG A 131 -12.67 3.09 7.13
C ARG A 131 -12.78 4.16 8.22
N SER A 132 -13.15 5.38 7.85
CA SER A 132 -13.35 6.47 8.81
C SER A 132 -14.55 6.27 9.76
N GLU A 133 -15.62 5.62 9.29
CA GLU A 133 -16.77 5.27 10.13
C GLU A 133 -16.36 4.24 11.18
N LYS A 134 -15.55 3.26 10.79
CA LYS A 134 -14.96 2.26 11.70
C LYS A 134 -14.05 2.93 12.74
N ASP A 135 -13.18 3.86 12.32
CA ASP A 135 -12.29 4.59 13.24
C ASP A 135 -13.07 5.45 14.24
N ARG A 136 -14.13 6.13 13.78
CA ARG A 136 -15.06 6.88 14.66
C ARG A 136 -15.79 5.94 15.64
N ALA A 137 -16.20 4.76 15.19
CA ALA A 137 -16.85 3.77 16.04
C ALA A 137 -15.90 3.20 17.12
N HIS A 138 -14.64 2.95 16.78
CA HIS A 138 -13.64 2.51 17.75
C HIS A 138 -13.32 3.57 18.80
N ARG A 139 -13.26 4.86 18.43
CA ARG A 139 -13.04 5.96 19.39
C ARG A 139 -14.20 6.18 20.36
N LYS A 140 -15.42 5.78 20.02
CA LYS A 140 -16.61 5.92 20.88
C LYS A 140 -16.79 4.77 21.88
N ARG A 141 -15.98 3.70 21.82
CA ARG A 141 -16.04 2.63 22.81
C ARG A 141 -15.21 3.05 24.04
N PRO A 142 -15.82 3.23 25.22
CA PRO A 142 -15.04 3.41 26.44
C PRO A 142 -14.14 2.19 26.62
N ARG A 143 -12.87 2.40 26.97
CA ARG A 143 -11.98 1.31 27.35
C ARG A 143 -12.59 0.64 28.58
N PRO A 144 -12.74 -0.70 28.62
CA PRO A 144 -13.14 -1.36 29.85
C PRO A 144 -12.08 -1.03 30.91
N ASN A 145 -12.49 -0.43 32.03
CA ASN A 145 -11.62 -0.24 33.18
C ASN A 145 -11.14 -1.63 33.62
N LYS A 146 -9.82 -1.81 33.66
CA LYS A 146 -9.18 -2.91 34.38
C LYS A 146 -9.02 -2.51 35.84
#